data_AF-A0A969V2V9-F1
#
_entry.id   AF-A0A969V2V9-F1
#
_cell.length_a   1.000
_cell.length_b   1.000
_cell.length_c   1.000
_cell.angle_alpha   90.00
_cell.angle_beta   90.00
_cell.angle_gamma   90.00
#
_symmetry.space_group_name_H-M   'P 1'
#
loop_
_entity.id
_entity.type
_entity.pdbx_description
1 polymer ?
#
loop_
_entity_poly.entity_id
_entity_poly.type
_entity_poly.pdbx_seq_one_letter_code
_entity_poly.pdbx_strand_id
1 'polypeptide(L)'
;MPPTITHSEEWTLQVGDSIWISTDGFWGPLNTDSIAAQTVDADVVTLVPKLMEDAERKAGAESDNLSVVAMRWEKQEEQEADALAQNVTATEPVEGFTSSMNTTQQIAGIKDEISDDEIERAIAEIQNAIKKVSR
;
A
#
# COMPACT_ATOMS: atom_id res chain seq x y z
N MET A 1 -26.81 2.54 -13.54
CA MET A 1 -27.26 1.35 -12.79
C MET A 1 -26.44 1.26 -11.51
N PRO A 2 -26.99 0.74 -10.41
CA PRO A 2 -26.19 0.39 -9.24
C PRO A 2 -25.19 -0.75 -9.59
N PRO A 3 -24.05 -0.84 -8.88
CA PRO A 3 -23.07 -1.90 -9.11
C PRO A 3 -23.68 -3.28 -8.80
N THR A 4 -23.28 -4.29 -9.57
CA THR A 4 -23.67 -5.69 -9.31
C THR A 4 -22.64 -6.30 -8.37
N ILE A 5 -23.09 -6.78 -7.21
CA ILE A 5 -22.22 -7.42 -6.22
C ILE A 5 -22.41 -8.93 -6.33
N THR A 6 -21.30 -9.65 -6.51
CA THR A 6 -21.28 -11.12 -6.45
C THR A 6 -20.58 -11.52 -5.17
N HIS A 7 -21.21 -12.37 -4.37
CA HIS A 7 -20.62 -12.92 -3.15
C HIS A 7 -20.11 -14.33 -3.42
N SER A 8 -18.91 -14.63 -2.92
CA SER A 8 -18.43 -16.01 -2.81
C SER A 8 -19.00 -16.68 -1.56
N GLU A 9 -18.76 -17.98 -1.43
CA GLU A 9 -18.86 -18.66 -0.15
C GLU A 9 -17.87 -18.08 0.87
N GLU A 10 -18.11 -18.37 2.15
CA GLU A 10 -17.18 -18.02 3.22
C GLU A 10 -15.98 -18.96 3.19
N TRP A 11 -14.77 -18.40 3.22
CA TRP A 11 -13.52 -19.15 3.27
C TRP A 11 -12.81 -18.89 4.60
N THR A 12 -12.43 -19.97 5.30
CA THR A 12 -11.56 -19.86 6.48
C THR A 12 -10.12 -19.77 6.02
N LEU A 13 -9.47 -18.64 6.27
CA LEU A 13 -8.07 -18.41 5.90
C LEU A 13 -7.12 -19.30 6.69
N GLN A 14 -6.16 -19.90 5.99
CA GLN A 14 -5.10 -20.73 6.52
C GLN A 14 -3.74 -20.03 6.36
N VAL A 15 -2.80 -20.37 7.25
CA VAL A 15 -1.44 -19.86 7.16
C VAL A 15 -0.82 -20.29 5.83
N GLY A 16 -0.24 -19.34 5.10
CA GLY A 16 0.28 -19.50 3.75
C GLY A 16 -0.70 -19.05 2.65
N ASP A 17 -1.96 -18.77 2.98
CA ASP A 17 -2.92 -18.23 2.01
C ASP A 17 -2.48 -16.84 1.54
N SER A 18 -2.82 -16.49 0.30
CA SER A 18 -2.52 -15.17 -0.27
C SER A 18 -3.80 -14.46 -0.67
N ILE A 19 -3.95 -13.22 -0.21
CA ILE A 19 -5.12 -12.37 -0.49
C ILE A 19 -4.68 -11.27 -1.45
N TRP A 20 -5.41 -11.13 -2.55
CA TRP A 20 -5.16 -10.12 -3.58
C TRP A 20 -6.43 -9.32 -3.84
N ILE A 21 -6.32 -8.00 -3.83
CA ILE A 21 -7.37 -7.05 -4.15
C ILE A 21 -6.84 -6.16 -5.26
N SER A 22 -7.51 -6.11 -6.40
CA SER A 22 -7.01 -5.35 -7.55
C SER A 22 -8.14 -4.76 -8.40
N THR A 23 -7.79 -3.74 -9.18
CA THR A 23 -8.63 -3.22 -10.26
C THR A 23 -8.57 -4.15 -11.49
N ASP A 24 -9.56 -4.04 -12.37
CA ASP A 24 -9.62 -4.76 -13.65
C ASP A 24 -8.46 -4.47 -14.59
N GLY A 25 -7.87 -3.28 -14.50
CA GLY A 25 -6.62 -2.95 -15.17
C GLY A 25 -5.47 -3.91 -14.84
N PHE A 26 -5.43 -4.49 -13.63
CA PHE A 26 -4.36 -5.41 -13.24
C PHE A 26 -4.56 -6.82 -13.80
N TRP A 27 -5.73 -7.42 -13.56
CA TRP A 27 -5.97 -8.82 -13.94
C TRP A 27 -6.46 -9.00 -15.38
N GLY A 28 -7.06 -7.99 -16.00
CA GLY A 28 -7.57 -8.06 -17.36
C GLY A 28 -6.52 -8.40 -18.43
N PRO A 29 -5.32 -7.79 -18.40
CA PRO A 29 -4.23 -8.10 -19.34
C PRO A 29 -3.42 -9.36 -19.00
N LEU A 30 -3.57 -9.89 -17.78
CA LEU A 30 -2.78 -11.01 -17.27
C LEU A 30 -3.53 -12.35 -17.39
N ASN A 31 -2.79 -13.44 -17.42
CA ASN A 31 -3.39 -14.78 -17.31
C ASN A 31 -3.51 -15.14 -15.82
N THR A 32 -4.75 -15.33 -15.35
CA THR A 32 -5.06 -15.67 -13.95
C THR A 32 -4.37 -16.95 -13.48
N ASP A 33 -4.30 -17.99 -14.30
CA ASP A 33 -3.63 -19.25 -13.94
C ASP A 33 -2.12 -19.03 -13.72
N SER A 34 -1.52 -18.15 -14.52
CA SER A 34 -0.12 -17.78 -14.38
C SER A 34 0.15 -16.93 -13.13
N ILE A 35 -0.79 -16.08 -12.75
CA ILE A 35 -0.70 -15.32 -11.48
C ILE A 35 -0.74 -16.32 -10.32
N ALA A 36 -1.76 -17.19 -10.30
CA ALA A 36 -1.94 -18.17 -9.23
C ALA A 36 -0.72 -19.08 -9.06
N ALA A 37 -0.15 -19.58 -10.16
CA ALA A 37 1.05 -20.41 -10.11
C ALA A 37 2.26 -19.67 -9.50
N GLN A 38 2.46 -18.41 -9.84
CA GLN A 38 3.57 -17.61 -9.31
C GLN A 38 3.38 -17.23 -7.84
N THR A 39 2.13 -17.02 -7.41
CA THR A 39 1.80 -16.68 -6.01
C THR A 39 2.15 -17.80 -5.03
N VAL A 40 2.16 -19.07 -5.47
CA VAL A 40 2.52 -20.21 -4.60
C VAL A 40 3.99 -20.15 -4.19
N ASP A 41 4.89 -19.87 -5.14
CA ASP A 41 6.33 -20.01 -4.95
C ASP A 41 7.05 -18.70 -4.62
N ALA A 42 6.45 -17.54 -4.91
CA ALA A 42 7.10 -16.23 -4.76
C ALA A 42 6.53 -15.39 -3.62
N ASP A 43 7.40 -14.57 -3.02
CA ASP A 43 6.98 -13.54 -2.06
C ASP A 43 6.18 -12.43 -2.78
N VAL A 44 5.00 -12.11 -2.25
CA VAL A 44 4.11 -11.05 -2.73
C VAL A 44 4.84 -9.71 -2.89
N VAL A 45 5.81 -9.42 -2.02
CA VAL A 45 6.59 -8.17 -2.07
C VAL A 45 7.41 -8.06 -3.36
N THR A 46 7.94 -9.19 -3.84
CA THR A 46 8.75 -9.23 -5.09
C THR A 46 7.92 -9.54 -6.32
N LEU A 47 6.80 -10.25 -6.16
CA LEU A 47 5.94 -10.68 -7.25
C LEU A 47 5.04 -9.56 -7.74
N VAL A 48 4.45 -8.78 -6.83
CA VAL A 48 3.49 -7.72 -7.18
C VAL A 48 4.08 -6.70 -8.16
N PRO A 49 5.28 -6.10 -7.92
CA PRO A 49 5.82 -5.11 -8.85
C PRO A 49 6.06 -5.69 -10.25
N LYS A 50 6.57 -6.92 -10.34
CA LYS A 50 6.80 -7.61 -11.63
C LYS A 50 5.50 -7.82 -12.40
N LEU A 51 4.44 -8.23 -11.70
CA LEU A 51 3.14 -8.42 -12.33
C LEU A 51 2.51 -7.09 -12.75
N MET A 52 2.74 -6.00 -12.01
CA MET A 52 2.28 -4.66 -12.41
C MET A 52 2.96 -4.20 -13.70
N GLU A 53 4.29 -4.34 -13.80
CA GLU A 53 5.04 -4.03 -15.03
C GLU A 53 4.56 -4.89 -16.21
N ASP A 54 4.31 -6.17 -15.97
CA ASP A 54 3.78 -7.10 -16.97
C ASP A 54 2.37 -6.72 -17.44
N ALA A 55 1.52 -6.29 -16.51
CA ALA A 55 0.16 -5.88 -16.80
C ALA A 55 0.14 -4.57 -17.60
N GLU A 56 0.91 -3.56 -17.21
CA GLU A 56 1.06 -2.30 -17.93
C GLU A 56 1.60 -2.54 -19.36
N ARG A 57 2.66 -3.34 -19.48
CA ARG A 57 3.27 -3.69 -20.77
C ARG A 57 2.29 -4.41 -21.70
N LYS A 58 1.41 -5.26 -21.16
CA LYS A 58 0.40 -5.99 -21.95
C LYS A 58 -0.82 -5.14 -22.29
N ALA A 59 -1.23 -4.24 -21.39
CA ALA A 59 -2.34 -3.32 -21.63
C ALA A 59 -1.99 -2.27 -22.70
N GLY A 60 -0.72 -1.87 -22.78
CA GLY A 60 -0.22 -0.97 -23.82
C GLY A 60 -0.90 0.40 -23.77
N ALA A 61 -1.26 0.94 -24.94
CA ALA A 61 -1.85 2.29 -25.05
C ALA A 61 -3.25 2.41 -24.40
N GLU A 62 -3.92 1.29 -24.13
CA GLU A 62 -5.24 1.24 -23.50
C GLU A 62 -5.14 0.91 -22.00
N SER A 63 -3.97 1.12 -21.38
CA SER A 63 -3.78 0.88 -19.94
C SER A 63 -4.61 1.86 -19.11
N ASP A 64 -5.53 1.31 -18.32
CA ASP A 64 -6.24 2.05 -17.27
C ASP A 64 -5.40 2.10 -15.97
N ASN A 65 -5.90 2.77 -14.94
CA ASN A 65 -5.28 2.83 -13.62
C ASN A 65 -5.15 1.41 -13.00
N LEU A 66 -3.91 0.96 -12.81
CA LEU A 66 -3.60 -0.27 -12.11
C LEU A 66 -3.42 0.00 -10.62
N SER A 67 -4.26 -0.62 -9.80
CA SER A 67 -4.07 -0.68 -8.35
C SER A 67 -4.16 -2.13 -7.88
N VAL A 68 -3.22 -2.55 -7.04
CA VAL A 68 -3.23 -3.87 -6.42
C VAL A 68 -2.73 -3.79 -4.98
N VAL A 69 -3.40 -4.51 -4.10
CA VAL A 69 -2.99 -4.76 -2.72
C VAL A 69 -2.91 -6.27 -2.56
N ALA A 70 -1.74 -6.78 -2.20
CA ALA A 70 -1.54 -8.18 -1.92
C ALA A 70 -0.94 -8.38 -0.53
N MET A 71 -1.35 -9.46 0.13
CA MET A 71 -0.79 -9.86 1.42
C MET A 71 -0.76 -11.37 1.52
N ARG A 72 0.20 -11.88 2.30
CA ARG A 72 0.25 -13.28 2.69
C ARG A 72 -0.26 -13.42 4.12
N TRP A 73 -1.20 -14.35 4.31
CA TRP A 73 -1.76 -14.67 5.60
C TRP A 73 -0.78 -15.57 6.35
N GLU A 74 -0.01 -14.98 7.24
CA GLU A 74 0.99 -15.71 8.03
C GLU A 74 0.53 -15.88 9.48
N LYS A 75 1.16 -16.83 10.17
CA LYS A 75 0.98 -16.93 11.62
C LYS A 75 1.58 -15.68 12.27
N GLN A 76 0.88 -15.09 13.21
CA GLN A 76 1.47 -14.09 14.09
C GLN A 76 2.47 -14.81 15.01
N GLU A 77 3.70 -14.97 14.55
CA GLU A 77 4.82 -15.30 15.42
C GLU A 77 5.13 -14.05 16.24
N GLU A 78 5.30 -14.20 17.56
CA GLU A 78 5.91 -13.18 18.42
C GLU A 78 7.40 -13.08 18.05
N GLN A 79 7.70 -12.74 16.80
CA GLN A 79 9.04 -12.44 16.34
C GLN A 79 9.25 -10.94 16.47
N GLU A 80 10.20 -10.62 17.34
CA GLU A 80 10.80 -9.32 17.54
C GLU A 80 11.04 -8.64 16.19
N ALA A 81 10.83 -7.32 16.17
CA ALA A 81 10.83 -6.44 15.01
C ALA A 81 12.18 -6.38 14.27
N ASP A 82 12.62 -7.48 13.66
CA ASP A 82 13.88 -7.58 12.90
C ASP A 82 13.68 -8.08 11.46
N ALA A 83 12.44 -8.34 11.05
CA ALA A 83 12.10 -8.36 9.62
C ALA A 83 12.00 -6.90 9.14
N LEU A 84 13.16 -6.26 9.06
CA LEU A 84 13.40 -5.03 8.32
C LEU A 84 12.61 -5.09 7.02
N ALA A 85 11.69 -4.16 6.91
CA ALA A 85 10.94 -3.86 5.71
C ALA A 85 11.83 -4.05 4.48
N GLN A 86 11.53 -5.08 3.69
CA GLN A 86 12.01 -5.17 2.32
C GLN A 86 11.03 -4.36 1.47
N ASN A 87 11.00 -3.06 1.68
CA ASN A 87 10.28 -2.12 0.82
C ASN A 87 11.08 -1.97 -0.48
N VAL A 88 10.79 -2.85 -1.44
CA VAL A 88 11.23 -2.67 -2.83
C VAL A 88 10.36 -1.57 -3.45
N THR A 89 10.84 -0.35 -3.31
CA THR A 89 10.31 0.83 -3.98
C THR A 89 10.80 0.82 -5.43
N ALA A 90 9.96 0.39 -6.37
CA ALA A 90 10.15 0.67 -7.79
C ALA A 90 9.53 2.04 -8.10
N THR A 91 10.33 3.11 -8.05
CA THR A 91 9.91 4.47 -8.43
C THR A 91 10.27 4.74 -9.89
N GLU A 92 9.27 4.74 -10.77
CA GLU A 92 9.32 5.54 -12.00
C GLU A 92 8.88 6.98 -11.66
N PRO A 93 9.55 8.03 -12.19
CA PRO A 93 9.35 9.40 -11.74
C PRO A 93 8.12 9.99 -12.44
N VAL A 94 6.97 10.00 -11.77
CA VAL A 94 5.86 10.89 -12.15
C VAL A 94 5.54 11.82 -11.00
N GLU A 95 5.63 13.10 -11.30
CA GLU A 95 5.40 14.21 -10.38
C GLU A 95 3.99 14.11 -9.78
N GLY A 96 3.90 14.13 -8.44
CA GLY A 96 2.64 14.48 -7.77
C GLY A 96 2.00 13.44 -6.85
N PHE A 97 2.71 12.40 -6.39
CA PHE A 97 2.18 11.55 -5.32
C PHE A 97 2.81 11.86 -3.95
N THR A 98 2.06 12.57 -3.10
CA THR A 98 2.35 12.71 -1.67
C THR A 98 1.74 11.51 -0.93
N SER A 99 2.51 10.44 -0.76
CA SER A 99 2.14 9.42 0.22
C SER A 99 2.54 9.88 1.61
N SER A 100 1.58 10.48 2.34
CA SER A 100 1.64 10.49 3.80
C SER A 100 1.31 9.06 4.28
N MET A 101 2.34 8.23 4.46
CA MET A 101 2.18 7.09 5.35
C MET A 101 2.08 7.67 6.75
N ASN A 102 0.84 7.71 7.27
CA ASN A 102 0.64 7.74 8.71
C ASN A 102 1.05 6.35 9.19
N THR A 103 2.36 6.15 9.28
CA THR A 103 2.97 5.19 10.16
C THR A 103 2.23 5.39 11.47
N THR A 104 1.38 4.42 11.84
CA THR A 104 1.15 4.17 13.25
C THR A 104 2.51 3.71 13.74
N GLN A 105 3.36 4.71 13.93
CA GLN A 105 4.57 4.67 14.70
C GLN A 105 4.08 4.03 15.96
N GLN A 106 4.84 3.06 16.42
CA GLN A 106 4.79 2.73 17.82
C GLN A 106 4.96 4.04 18.59
N ILE A 107 3.84 4.66 19.01
CA ILE A 107 3.80 5.69 20.03
C ILE A 107 3.93 4.96 21.38
N ALA A 108 4.93 4.10 21.48
CA ALA A 108 5.42 3.55 22.73
C ALA A 108 6.79 4.17 23.08
N GLY A 109 7.30 5.10 22.26
CA GLY A 109 8.58 5.78 22.52
C GLY A 109 8.67 7.26 22.14
N ILE A 110 7.67 7.85 21.47
CA ILE A 110 7.69 9.28 21.06
C ILE A 110 6.56 10.07 21.74
N LYS A 111 6.23 9.75 22.99
CA LYS A 111 5.19 10.48 23.73
C LYS A 111 5.73 11.43 24.81
N ASP A 112 7.06 11.55 24.94
CA ASP A 112 7.66 12.30 26.05
C ASP A 112 8.63 13.42 25.63
N GLU A 113 8.78 13.70 24.33
CA GLU A 113 9.71 14.75 23.86
C GLU A 113 9.05 15.92 23.12
N ILE A 114 7.72 15.97 22.99
CA ILE A 114 7.02 17.17 22.51
C ILE A 114 6.43 17.88 23.71
N SER A 115 7.02 19.02 24.10
CA SER A 115 6.49 19.88 25.16
C SER A 115 5.26 20.65 24.67
N ASP A 116 4.30 20.94 25.55
CA ASP A 116 3.16 21.83 25.26
C ASP A 116 3.62 23.20 24.70
N ASP A 117 4.80 23.66 25.11
CA ASP A 117 5.41 24.92 24.61
C ASP A 117 5.78 24.85 23.11
N GLU A 118 6.20 23.68 22.62
CA GLU A 118 6.52 23.49 21.20
C GLU A 118 5.26 23.43 20.35
N ILE A 119 4.20 22.82 20.86
CA ILE A 119 2.88 22.80 20.23
C ILE A 119 2.35 24.24 20.09
N GLU A 120 2.41 25.04 21.15
CA GLU A 120 1.91 26.42 21.13
C GLU A 120 2.74 27.32 20.19
N ARG A 121 4.06 27.09 20.12
CA ARG A 121 4.93 27.78 19.17
C ARG A 121 4.60 27.43 17.72
N ALA A 122 4.34 26.16 17.42
CA ALA A 122 3.95 25.70 16.09
C ALA A 122 2.61 26.29 15.65
N ILE A 123 1.63 26.36 16.56
CA ILE A 123 0.33 27.00 16.31
C ILE A 123 0.50 28.49 16.01
N ALA A 124 1.31 29.21 16.79
CA ALA A 124 1.59 30.63 16.59
C ALA A 124 2.26 30.90 15.23
N GLU A 125 3.16 30.03 14.79
CA GLU A 125 3.84 30.13 13.50
C GLU A 125 2.84 29.99 12.33
N ILE A 126 1.97 28.99 12.37
CA ILE A 126 0.91 28.78 11.36
C ILE A 126 -0.02 30.00 11.30
N GLN A 127 -0.47 30.51 12.45
CA GLN A 127 -1.35 31.68 12.49
C GLN A 127 -0.69 32.94 11.93
N ASN A 128 0.60 33.15 12.20
CA ASN A 128 1.35 34.27 11.65
C ASN A 128 1.57 34.13 10.14
N ALA A 129 1.84 32.93 9.64
CA ALA A 129 1.94 32.67 8.21
C ALA A 129 0.61 32.98 7.49
N ILE A 130 -0.52 32.53 8.03
CA ILE A 130 -1.86 32.83 7.50
C ILE A 130 -2.12 34.34 7.47
N LYS A 131 -1.82 35.06 8.56
CA LYS A 131 -2.00 36.53 8.62
C LYS A 131 -1.11 37.28 7.64
N LYS A 132 0.10 36.79 7.38
CA LYS A 132 1.06 37.42 6.45
C LYS A 132 0.65 37.23 4.98
N VAL A 133 0.05 36.09 4.64
CA VAL A 133 -0.45 35.81 3.27
C VAL A 133 -1.81 36.48 3.02
N SER A 134 -2.60 36.73 4.06
CA SER A 134 -3.89 37.40 3.97
C SER A 134 -3.80 38.95 3.91
N ARG A 135 -2.60 39.54 3.72
CA ARG A 135 -2.41 40.99 3.53
C ARG A 135 -1.97 41.32 2.11
#